data_AF-A0A5C6LLW4-F1
#
_entry.id   AF-A0A5C6LLW4-F1
#
_cell.length_a   1.000
_cell.length_b   1.000
_cell.length_c   1.000
_cell.angle_alpha   90.00
_cell.angle_beta   90.00
_cell.angle_gamma   90.00
#
_symmetry.space_group_name_H-M   'P 1'
#
loop_
_entity.id
_entity.type
_entity.pdbx_description
1 polymer ?
#
loop_
_entity_poly.entity_id
_entity_poly.type
_entity_poly.pdbx_seq_one_letter_code
_entity_poly.pdbx_strand_id
1 'polypeptide(L)'
;MCKNIKERLSKADVIFFTEIRVDTLRALTQRYGIDTTKVWIVGNKNFGANNGIFYRKRGDNNYCTQRVNIRQQALKINNELKAQWGSRYIDLIGMVIDEQGRMPVFTDSCMFISQDTRHLTRAGAIYFARLIDHDKSFTLLNRPSGGPTASVVY
;
A
#
# COMPACT_ATOMS: atom_id res chain seq x y z
N MET A 1 -13.61 6.57 -24.64
CA MET A 1 -12.83 7.42 -23.72
C MET A 1 -13.82 8.20 -22.85
N CYS A 2 -13.66 8.22 -21.51
CA CYS A 2 -14.58 8.96 -20.64
C CYS A 2 -14.36 10.48 -20.76
N LYS A 3 -15.43 11.26 -20.78
CA LYS A 3 -15.38 12.71 -21.05
C LYS A 3 -15.23 13.56 -19.79
N ASN A 4 -15.60 13.03 -18.63
CA ASN A 4 -15.48 13.72 -17.35
C ASN A 4 -15.31 12.75 -16.17
N ILE A 5 -15.07 13.29 -14.97
CA ILE A 5 -14.85 12.51 -13.76
C ILE A 5 -16.07 11.66 -13.36
N LYS A 6 -17.30 12.16 -13.53
CA LYS A 6 -18.52 11.41 -13.16
C LYS A 6 -18.67 10.16 -14.02
N GLU A 7 -18.39 10.26 -15.32
CA GLU A 7 -18.42 9.11 -16.22
C GLU A 7 -17.29 8.10 -15.93
N ARG A 8 -16.12 8.57 -15.50
CA ARG A 8 -15.03 7.66 -15.04
C ARG A 8 -15.43 6.92 -13.77
N LEU A 9 -16.03 7.61 -12.81
CA LEU A 9 -16.48 7.03 -11.55
C LEU A 9 -17.61 6.00 -11.76
N SER A 10 -18.57 6.30 -12.64
CA SER A 10 -19.69 5.39 -12.91
C SER A 10 -19.22 4.09 -13.59
N LYS A 11 -18.26 4.20 -14.52
CA LYS A 11 -17.70 3.06 -15.28
C LYS A 11 -16.63 2.26 -14.54
N ALA A 12 -16.07 2.79 -13.46
CA ALA A 12 -15.05 2.08 -12.71
C ALA A 12 -15.64 0.84 -12.03
N ASP A 13 -14.91 -0.27 -12.05
CA ASP A 13 -15.22 -1.47 -11.25
C ASP A 13 -14.73 -1.31 -9.80
N VAL A 14 -13.63 -0.58 -9.63
CA VAL A 14 -13.00 -0.28 -8.34
C VAL A 14 -12.49 1.15 -8.32
N ILE A 15 -12.51 1.78 -7.15
CA ILE A 15 -12.01 3.14 -6.93
C ILE A 15 -11.06 3.10 -5.74
N PHE A 16 -9.82 3.52 -5.93
CA PHE A 16 -8.85 3.61 -4.83
C PHE A 16 -8.69 5.05 -4.36
N PHE A 17 -8.66 5.21 -3.04
CA PHE A 17 -8.16 6.42 -2.39
C PHE A 17 -6.99 6.07 -1.47
N THR A 18 -6.07 7.01 -1.29
CA THR A 18 -4.99 6.89 -0.32
C THR A 18 -5.29 7.79 0.88
N GLU A 19 -5.14 7.27 2.09
CA GLU A 19 -5.13 8.06 3.34
C GLU A 19 -6.33 9.02 3.53
N ILE A 20 -7.50 8.70 2.97
CA ILE A 20 -8.70 9.54 3.09
C ILE A 20 -9.55 9.15 4.31
N ARG A 21 -10.09 10.14 5.02
CA ARG A 21 -11.05 9.92 6.12
C ARG A 21 -12.49 9.81 5.59
N VAL A 22 -13.36 9.14 6.34
CA VAL A 22 -14.76 8.86 5.93
C VAL A 22 -15.56 10.13 5.69
N ASP A 23 -15.37 11.16 6.50
CA ASP A 23 -16.00 12.48 6.37
C ASP A 23 -15.59 13.19 5.07
N THR A 24 -14.30 13.11 4.73
CA THR A 24 -13.75 13.68 3.50
C THR A 24 -14.30 12.95 2.28
N LEU A 25 -14.37 11.61 2.31
CA LEU A 25 -15.00 10.85 1.23
C LEU A 25 -16.49 11.19 1.10
N ARG A 26 -17.21 11.34 2.22
CA ARG A 26 -18.64 11.70 2.20
C ARG A 26 -18.90 13.00 1.44
N ALA A 27 -18.07 14.02 1.65
CA ALA A 27 -18.16 15.29 0.91
C ALA A 27 -17.89 15.09 -0.60
N LEU A 28 -16.90 14.27 -0.96
CA LEU A 28 -16.61 13.93 -2.36
C LEU A 28 -17.76 13.13 -3.00
N THR A 29 -18.34 12.19 -2.26
CA THR A 29 -19.50 11.40 -2.70
C THR A 29 -20.68 12.31 -3.01
N GLN A 30 -21.00 13.28 -2.15
CA GLN A 30 -22.06 14.24 -2.39
C GLN A 30 -21.80 15.10 -3.64
N ARG A 31 -20.55 15.52 -3.85
CA ARG A 31 -20.18 16.38 -4.99
C ARG A 31 -20.14 15.63 -6.32
N TYR A 32 -19.65 14.39 -6.32
CA TYR A 32 -19.33 13.65 -7.55
C TYR A 32 -20.18 12.40 -7.79
N GLY A 33 -21.04 12.01 -6.86
CA GLY A 33 -21.86 10.79 -6.97
C GLY A 33 -21.02 9.52 -6.91
N ILE A 34 -20.02 9.48 -6.03
CA ILE A 34 -19.12 8.32 -5.88
C ILE A 34 -19.88 7.15 -5.27
N ASP A 35 -19.95 6.02 -5.98
CA ASP A 35 -20.42 4.76 -5.43
C ASP A 35 -19.39 4.22 -4.43
N THR A 36 -19.71 4.35 -3.13
CA THR A 36 -18.82 3.94 -2.04
C THR A 36 -18.65 2.43 -1.94
N THR A 37 -19.51 1.62 -2.55
CA THR A 37 -19.37 0.15 -2.57
C THR A 37 -18.20 -0.32 -3.43
N LYS A 38 -17.72 0.54 -4.33
CA LYS A 38 -16.55 0.32 -5.18
C LYS A 38 -15.26 0.88 -4.58
N VAL A 39 -15.34 1.58 -3.45
CA VAL A 39 -14.21 2.28 -2.85
C VAL A 39 -13.37 1.33 -1.98
N TRP A 40 -12.06 1.41 -2.17
CA TRP A 40 -11.04 0.78 -1.36
C TRP A 40 -10.01 1.81 -0.94
N ILE A 41 -9.56 1.72 0.31
CA ILE A 41 -8.58 2.65 0.86
C ILE A 41 -7.25 1.95 0.94
N VAL A 42 -6.25 2.51 0.26
CA VAL A 42 -4.87 2.05 0.34
C VAL A 42 -4.21 2.74 1.53
N GLY A 43 -3.73 1.93 2.47
CA GLY A 43 -3.06 2.41 3.66
C GLY A 43 -1.72 3.08 3.38
N ASN A 44 -1.20 3.74 4.42
CA ASN A 44 0.07 4.43 4.33
C ASN A 44 1.25 3.44 4.42
N LYS A 45 2.45 3.99 4.24
CA LYS A 45 3.72 3.25 4.26
C LYS A 45 4.81 4.16 4.82
N ASN A 46 5.76 3.58 5.56
CA ASN A 46 6.84 4.35 6.17
C ASN A 46 8.08 3.49 6.39
N PHE A 47 9.20 3.88 5.78
CA PHE A 47 10.47 3.15 5.89
C PHE A 47 11.55 3.99 6.58
N GLY A 48 11.14 4.85 7.52
CA GLY A 48 12.05 5.67 8.34
C GLY A 48 12.38 7.05 7.77
N ALA A 49 13.60 7.51 8.02
CA ALA A 49 14.03 8.88 7.75
C ALA A 49 14.74 9.06 6.40
N ASN A 50 15.67 8.18 6.08
CA ASN A 50 16.40 8.17 4.81
C ASN A 50 17.06 6.79 4.58
N ASN A 51 17.33 6.46 3.33
CA ASN A 51 17.96 5.18 2.97
C ASN A 51 19.47 5.13 3.28
N GLY A 52 20.14 6.27 3.45
CA GLY A 52 21.58 6.34 3.70
C GLY A 52 22.01 5.65 5.00
N ILE A 53 21.16 5.71 6.04
CA ILE A 53 21.39 5.02 7.33
C ILE A 53 21.48 3.50 7.16
N PHE A 54 20.76 2.94 6.20
CA PHE A 54 20.81 1.51 5.89
C PHE A 54 21.94 1.22 4.92
N TYR A 55 22.08 2.03 3.87
CA TYR A 55 23.11 1.86 2.84
C TYR A 55 24.54 1.87 3.40
N ARG A 56 24.82 2.67 4.45
CA ARG A 56 26.14 2.70 5.10
C ARG A 56 26.57 1.34 5.69
N LYS A 57 25.62 0.43 5.91
CA LYS A 57 25.84 -0.92 6.44
C LYS A 57 25.98 -2.00 5.38
N ARG A 58 26.24 -1.62 4.11
CA ARG A 58 26.34 -2.57 2.98
C ARG A 58 27.37 -3.68 3.13
N GLY A 59 28.35 -3.51 4.03
CA GLY A 59 29.34 -4.54 4.34
C GLY A 59 28.92 -5.51 5.44
N ASP A 60 27.80 -5.27 6.12
CA ASP A 60 27.35 -6.10 7.23
C ASP A 60 26.65 -7.35 6.70
N ASN A 61 26.88 -8.51 7.33
CA ASN A 61 26.25 -9.78 6.96
C ASN A 61 24.71 -9.73 7.01
N ASN A 62 24.14 -8.83 7.81
CA ASN A 62 22.69 -8.65 7.97
C ASN A 62 22.14 -7.46 7.17
N TYR A 63 22.86 -6.99 6.15
CA TYR A 63 22.46 -5.81 5.37
C TYR A 63 21.03 -5.89 4.83
N CYS A 64 20.65 -7.00 4.19
CA CYS A 64 19.36 -7.19 3.54
C CYS A 64 18.21 -7.46 4.54
N THR A 65 18.51 -7.80 5.79
CA THR A 65 17.50 -8.11 6.81
C THR A 65 17.24 -6.94 7.77
N GLN A 66 17.79 -5.76 7.45
CA GLN A 66 17.57 -4.56 8.22
C GLN A 66 16.08 -4.17 8.29
N ARG A 67 15.67 -3.75 9.49
CA ARG A 67 14.33 -3.26 9.78
C ARG A 67 14.38 -1.87 10.40
N VAL A 68 13.30 -1.12 10.25
CA VAL A 68 13.20 0.28 10.66
C VAL A 68 11.99 0.54 11.52
N ASN A 69 12.19 1.37 12.56
CA ASN A 69 11.09 1.86 13.38
C ASN A 69 10.17 2.77 12.54
N ILE A 70 8.87 2.47 12.58
CA ILE A 70 7.85 3.30 11.97
C ILE A 70 7.72 4.61 12.76
N ARG A 71 7.49 5.73 12.06
CA ARG A 71 7.11 6.98 12.73
C ARG A 71 5.76 6.77 13.44
N GLN A 72 5.69 7.04 14.74
CA GLN A 72 4.46 6.83 15.54
C GLN A 72 3.20 7.47 14.92
N GLN A 73 3.34 8.65 14.32
CA GLN A 73 2.25 9.30 13.61
C GLN A 73 1.71 8.49 12.41
N ALA A 74 2.59 7.80 11.67
CA ALA A 74 2.17 6.96 10.55
C ALA A 74 1.37 5.75 11.04
N LEU A 75 1.82 5.10 12.12
CA LEU A 75 1.11 3.98 12.74
C LEU A 75 -0.25 4.42 13.30
N LYS A 76 -0.31 5.59 13.94
CA LYS A 76 -1.56 6.19 14.43
C LYS A 76 -2.56 6.40 13.29
N ILE A 77 -2.14 7.06 12.21
CA ILE A 77 -2.99 7.29 11.02
C ILE A 77 -3.45 5.96 10.42
N ASN A 78 -2.56 4.97 10.32
CA ASN A 78 -2.91 3.65 9.79
C ASN A 78 -4.03 2.99 10.61
N ASN A 79 -3.89 2.99 11.94
CA ASN A 79 -4.87 2.39 12.84
C ASN A 79 -6.20 3.15 12.83
N GLU A 80 -6.17 4.48 12.79
CA GLU A 80 -7.38 5.32 12.70
C GLU A 80 -8.16 5.07 11.40
N LEU A 81 -7.46 4.97 10.27
CA LEU A 81 -8.09 4.70 8.97
C LEU A 81 -8.57 3.25 8.86
N LYS A 82 -7.79 2.29 9.37
CA LYS A 82 -8.21 0.89 9.46
C LYS A 82 -9.50 0.75 10.26
N ALA A 83 -9.61 1.43 11.40
CA ALA A 83 -10.83 1.44 12.21
C ALA A 83 -12.03 2.07 11.47
N GLN A 84 -11.80 3.14 10.70
CA GLN A 84 -12.86 3.81 9.93
C GLN A 84 -13.38 2.99 8.75
N TRP A 85 -12.49 2.28 8.04
CA TRP A 85 -12.81 1.64 6.77
C TRP A 85 -13.01 0.12 6.86
N GLY A 86 -12.61 -0.50 7.97
CA GLY A 86 -12.79 -1.93 8.22
C GLY A 86 -12.23 -2.78 7.09
N SER A 87 -13.07 -3.67 6.54
CA SER A 87 -12.69 -4.59 5.47
C SER A 87 -12.37 -3.95 4.12
N ARG A 88 -12.61 -2.64 3.96
CA ARG A 88 -12.27 -1.87 2.74
C ARG A 88 -10.91 -1.16 2.85
N TYR A 89 -10.15 -1.42 3.91
CA TYR A 89 -8.80 -0.89 4.12
C TYR A 89 -7.72 -1.91 3.78
N ILE A 90 -6.80 -1.53 2.89
CA ILE A 90 -5.62 -2.32 2.54
C ILE A 90 -4.47 -1.88 3.46
N ASP A 91 -4.25 -2.65 4.51
CA ASP A 91 -3.28 -2.36 5.58
C ASP A 91 -1.84 -2.72 5.19
N LEU A 92 -1.18 -1.85 4.42
CA LEU A 92 0.19 -2.09 3.96
C LEU A 92 1.21 -2.18 5.10
N ILE A 93 1.02 -1.44 6.20
CA ILE A 93 1.90 -1.56 7.37
C ILE A 93 1.69 -2.90 8.06
N GLY A 94 0.44 -3.26 8.34
CA GLY A 94 0.09 -4.49 9.04
C GLY A 94 0.54 -5.76 8.31
N MET A 95 0.65 -5.73 6.99
CA MET A 95 1.16 -6.85 6.18
C MET A 95 2.62 -7.21 6.44
N VAL A 96 3.44 -6.25 6.89
CA VAL A 96 4.91 -6.43 6.91
C VAL A 96 5.57 -6.03 8.22
N ILE A 97 4.82 -5.42 9.15
CA ILE A 97 5.35 -5.06 10.46
C ILE A 97 5.71 -6.33 11.26
N ASP A 98 6.84 -6.32 11.95
CA ASP A 98 7.19 -7.40 12.88
C ASP A 98 6.54 -7.20 14.27
N GLU A 99 6.75 -8.17 15.16
CA GLU A 99 6.28 -8.15 16.54
C GLU A 99 6.81 -6.96 17.35
N GLN A 100 7.94 -6.37 16.93
CA GLN A 100 8.54 -5.20 17.56
C GLN A 100 8.11 -3.88 16.89
N GLY A 101 7.15 -3.91 15.96
CA GLY A 101 6.62 -2.72 15.31
C GLY A 101 7.51 -2.16 14.19
N ARG A 102 8.39 -2.96 13.57
CA ARG A 102 9.37 -2.52 12.57
C ARG A 102 9.07 -3.04 11.16
N MET A 103 9.30 -2.16 10.19
CA MET A 103 9.12 -2.45 8.77
C MET A 103 10.42 -3.01 8.17
N PRO A 104 10.34 -3.92 7.18
CA PRO A 104 11.51 -4.29 6.40
C PRO A 104 11.97 -3.12 5.54
N VAL A 105 13.28 -2.99 5.34
CA VAL A 105 13.87 -1.98 4.44
C VAL A 105 14.03 -2.52 3.02
N PHE A 106 14.26 -3.83 2.91
CA PHE A 106 14.52 -4.53 1.66
C PHE A 106 13.46 -5.60 1.39
N THR A 107 13.26 -5.89 0.11
CA THR A 107 12.53 -7.07 -0.36
C THR A 107 13.32 -8.34 -0.08
N ASP A 108 12.69 -9.50 -0.26
CA ASP A 108 13.34 -10.81 -0.12
C ASP A 108 14.53 -10.99 -1.09
N SER A 109 14.52 -10.27 -2.22
CA SER A 109 15.60 -10.20 -3.20
C SER A 109 16.66 -9.13 -2.92
N CYS A 110 16.72 -8.62 -1.68
CA CYS A 110 17.66 -7.57 -1.23
C CYS A 110 17.57 -6.25 -2.03
N MET A 111 16.38 -5.88 -2.51
CA MET A 111 16.16 -4.58 -3.17
C MET A 111 15.47 -3.62 -2.21
N PHE A 112 15.83 -2.34 -2.22
CA PHE A 112 15.12 -1.35 -1.40
C PHE A 112 13.63 -1.34 -1.73
N ILE A 113 12.79 -1.42 -0.69
CA ILE A 113 11.33 -1.35 -0.86
C ILE A 113 10.92 0.08 -1.27
N SER A 114 11.61 1.09 -0.74
CA SER A 114 11.27 2.50 -0.98
C SER A 114 12.47 3.31 -1.43
N GLN A 115 12.25 4.24 -2.36
CA GLN A 115 13.27 5.13 -2.92
C GLN A 115 13.70 6.22 -1.92
N ASP A 116 12.73 6.78 -1.19
CA ASP A 116 12.86 7.97 -0.34
C ASP A 116 12.18 7.78 1.03
N THR A 117 12.06 6.52 1.45
CA THR A 117 11.35 6.04 2.64
C THR A 117 9.82 6.27 2.66
N ARG A 118 9.25 6.76 1.56
CA ARG A 118 7.79 6.92 1.39
C ARG A 118 7.30 6.24 0.12
N HIS A 119 7.87 6.55 -1.05
CA HIS A 119 7.46 6.03 -2.34
C HIS A 119 8.12 4.67 -2.60
N LEU A 120 7.32 3.71 -3.09
CA LEU A 120 7.84 2.39 -3.40
C LEU A 120 8.74 2.45 -4.63
N THR A 121 9.82 1.65 -4.62
CA THR A 121 10.53 1.31 -5.85
C THR A 121 9.68 0.32 -6.66
N ARG A 122 10.10 0.00 -7.89
CA ARG A 122 9.48 -1.08 -8.68
C ARG A 122 9.51 -2.41 -7.91
N ALA A 123 10.64 -2.74 -7.29
CA ALA A 123 10.78 -3.97 -6.50
C ALA A 123 9.84 -3.96 -5.29
N GLY A 124 9.75 -2.83 -4.58
CA GLY A 124 8.83 -2.66 -3.46
C GLY A 124 7.35 -2.77 -3.87
N ALA A 125 6.97 -2.23 -5.04
CA ALA A 125 5.62 -2.36 -5.55
C ALA A 125 5.27 -3.82 -5.89
N ILE A 126 6.19 -4.56 -6.52
CA ILE A 126 6.02 -5.99 -6.79
C ILE A 126 5.94 -6.79 -5.48
N TYR A 127 6.76 -6.45 -4.49
CA TYR A 127 6.75 -7.08 -3.17
C TYR A 127 5.37 -6.95 -2.50
N PHE A 128 4.81 -5.73 -2.41
CA PHE A 128 3.46 -5.54 -1.86
C PHE A 128 2.36 -6.17 -2.70
N ALA A 129 2.49 -6.18 -4.03
CA ALA A 129 1.50 -6.85 -4.88
C ALA A 129 1.42 -8.35 -4.57
N ARG A 130 2.56 -9.02 -4.34
CA ARG A 130 2.60 -10.43 -3.93
C ARG A 130 1.95 -10.66 -2.57
N LEU A 131 2.20 -9.78 -1.61
CA LEU A 131 1.58 -9.86 -0.28
C LEU A 131 0.06 -9.69 -0.33
N ILE A 132 -0.43 -8.71 -1.09
CA ILE A 132 -1.87 -8.46 -1.29
C ILE A 132 -2.55 -9.67 -1.95
N ASP A 133 -1.93 -10.24 -2.98
CA ASP A 133 -2.44 -11.43 -3.67
C ASP A 133 -2.46 -12.65 -2.71
N HIS A 134 -1.42 -12.82 -1.89
CA HIS A 134 -1.32 -13.93 -0.91
C HIS A 134 -2.36 -13.82 0.22
N ASP A 135 -2.46 -12.65 0.85
CA ASP A 135 -3.34 -12.42 2.00
C ASP A 135 -4.81 -12.31 1.57
N LYS A 136 -5.08 -12.23 0.26
CA LYS A 136 -6.40 -11.95 -0.33
C LYS A 136 -7.05 -10.71 0.30
N SER A 137 -6.22 -9.76 0.75
CA SER A 137 -6.67 -8.52 1.40
C SER A 137 -7.46 -7.64 0.43
N PHE A 138 -7.26 -7.87 -0.87
CA PHE A 138 -8.04 -7.30 -1.94
C PHE A 138 -8.09 -8.29 -3.10
N THR A 139 -9.26 -8.48 -3.70
CA THR A 139 -9.41 -9.27 -4.92
C THR A 139 -10.41 -8.57 -5.83
N LEU A 140 -10.00 -8.35 -7.09
CA LEU A 140 -10.92 -7.93 -8.12
C LEU A 140 -11.76 -9.12 -8.54
N LEU A 141 -13.06 -9.11 -8.19
CA LEU A 141 -14.01 -10.17 -8.52
C LEU A 141 -14.11 -10.42 -10.04
N ASN A 142 -13.75 -9.44 -10.87
CA ASN A 142 -13.76 -9.51 -12.33
C ASN A 142 -12.38 -9.29 -12.95
N ARG A 143 -11.29 -9.85 -12.38
CA ARG A 143 -9.96 -9.76 -13.02
C ARG A 143 -10.05 -10.43 -14.40
N PRO A 144 -9.83 -9.71 -15.51
CA PRO A 144 -9.79 -10.35 -16.82
C PRO A 144 -8.66 -11.39 -16.82
N SER A 145 -8.97 -12.59 -17.28
CA SER A 145 -8.15 -13.81 -17.22
C SER A 145 -6.81 -13.75 -18.00
N GLY A 146 -6.37 -12.57 -18.43
CA GLY A 146 -5.14 -12.36 -19.20
C GLY A 146 -4.22 -11.25 -18.68
N GLY A 147 -4.47 -10.69 -17.49
CA GLY A 147 -3.50 -9.76 -16.87
C GLY A 147 -2.25 -10.53 -16.43
N PRO A 148 -1.03 -9.95 -16.52
CA PRO A 148 0.18 -10.65 -16.15
C PRO A 148 0.04 -11.18 -14.72
N THR A 149 0.05 -12.50 -14.61
CA THR A 149 0.31 -13.16 -13.34
C THR A 149 1.67 -12.65 -12.87
N ALA A 150 1.79 -12.34 -11.59
CA ALA A 150 3.09 -12.16 -10.96
C ALA A 150 3.81 -13.52 -10.91
N SER A 151 4.04 -14.13 -12.07
CA SER A 151 4.83 -15.33 -12.25
C SER A 151 6.25 -14.94 -11.90
N VAL A 152 6.73 -15.50 -10.78
CA VAL A 152 8.12 -15.82 -10.45
C VAL A 152 9.12 -15.34 -11.53
N VAL A 153 9.71 -14.17 -11.28
CA VAL A 153 10.93 -13.77 -11.97
C VAL A 153 12.05 -14.13 -11.00
N TYR A 154 12.86 -15.09 -11.43
CA TYR A 154 14.06 -15.63 -10.79
C TYR A 154 15.00 -14.55 -10.27
#